data_AF-A0A2H0YYL0-F1
#
_entry.id   AF-A0A2H0YYL0-F1
#
_cell.length_a   1.000
_cell.length_b   1.000
_cell.length_c   1.000
_cell.angle_alpha   90.00
_cell.angle_beta   90.00
_cell.angle_gamma   90.00
#
_symmetry.space_group_name_H-M   'P 1'
#
loop_
_entity.id
_entity.type
_entity.pdbx_description
1 polymer ?
#
loop_
_entity_poly.entity_id
_entity_poly.type
_entity_poly.pdbx_seq_one_letter_code
_entity_poly.pdbx_strand_id
1 'polypeptide(L)'
;MSVRRSSVPRGSPPARAGDRLSARRRRSRRRTLVALCILSFLLCVGIVYGLQQSAVRISHIKILGADQSFAEIASATMQGNYFGIIPCDSIFFFPASRIRADIIAAHPDIAAVSISRDGFTSISITINDRVPIARWCPSTDSAYSMSSGQASSSQASSGQTDCYVFDAGGFIFALAASSTKTINNFALYAPLVGETPEPLRATVAHAETLPGMFDFARELATFGSSVASVVIRGDEVDEYLESSTRITYVLGHEQDAFTALVSARANMNLADGSLDYVDLRFDGKVYLKRKK
;
A
#
# COMPACT_ATOMS: atom_id res chain seq x y z
N MET A 1 93.59 41.84 -56.87
CA MET A 1 93.44 40.38 -57.02
C MET A 1 92.35 39.91 -56.05
N SER A 2 91.32 39.28 -56.61
CA SER A 2 90.17 38.56 -56.03
C SER A 2 90.21 38.20 -54.54
N VAL A 3 89.16 38.60 -53.79
CA VAL A 3 88.79 37.94 -52.53
C VAL A 3 87.32 37.52 -52.60
N ARG A 4 87.14 36.22 -52.37
CA ARG A 4 85.94 35.38 -52.52
C ARG A 4 84.74 35.82 -51.67
N ARG A 5 83.55 35.77 -52.27
CA ARG A 5 82.27 35.66 -51.55
C ARG A 5 82.14 34.25 -50.96
N SER A 6 82.00 34.15 -49.65
CA SER A 6 81.65 32.93 -48.94
C SER A 6 80.15 32.92 -48.63
N SER A 7 79.48 31.87 -49.09
CA SER A 7 78.07 31.54 -48.85
C SER A 7 77.81 31.18 -47.39
N VAL A 8 76.81 31.82 -46.78
CA VAL A 8 76.31 31.52 -45.44
C VAL A 8 75.35 30.31 -45.49
N PRO A 9 75.52 29.27 -44.65
CA PRO A 9 74.60 28.15 -44.59
C PRO A 9 73.35 28.51 -43.75
N ARG A 10 72.18 28.11 -44.24
CA ARG A 10 70.90 28.16 -43.50
C ARG A 10 70.98 27.27 -42.27
N GLY A 11 70.95 27.87 -41.09
CA GLY A 11 70.79 27.18 -39.82
C GLY A 11 69.39 26.56 -39.69
N SER A 12 69.36 25.28 -39.33
CA SER A 12 68.18 24.48 -39.01
C SER A 12 67.35 25.09 -37.87
N PRO A 13 66.01 24.89 -37.84
CA PRO A 13 65.17 25.43 -36.80
C PRO A 13 65.47 24.76 -35.44
N PRO A 14 65.45 25.51 -34.32
CA PRO A 14 65.68 24.94 -33.00
C PRO A 14 64.57 23.94 -32.65
N ALA A 15 64.98 22.72 -32.30
CA ALA A 15 64.10 21.67 -31.81
C ALA A 15 63.30 22.15 -30.58
N ARG A 16 62.00 21.88 -30.61
CA ARG A 16 60.96 22.31 -29.66
C ARG A 16 61.30 21.95 -28.21
N ALA A 17 61.65 22.96 -27.40
CA ALA A 17 61.86 22.84 -25.97
C ALA A 17 60.58 22.52 -25.16
N GLY A 18 59.40 22.64 -25.77
CA GLY A 18 58.10 22.38 -25.13
C GLY A 18 57.78 20.91 -24.85
N ASP A 19 58.36 19.97 -25.61
CA ASP A 19 58.05 18.53 -25.49
C ASP A 19 58.66 17.88 -24.25
N ARG A 20 59.72 18.48 -23.66
CA ARG A 20 60.38 17.96 -22.45
C ARG A 20 59.64 18.32 -21.15
N LEU A 21 58.92 19.45 -21.11
CA LEU A 21 58.16 19.88 -19.92
C LEU A 21 56.79 19.19 -19.81
N SER A 22 56.13 18.91 -20.94
CA SER A 22 54.85 18.18 -20.98
C SER A 22 55.01 16.71 -20.54
N ALA A 23 56.12 16.05 -20.93
CA ALA A 23 56.45 14.70 -20.49
C ALA A 23 56.72 14.60 -18.98
N ARG A 24 57.31 15.63 -18.37
CA ARG A 24 57.59 15.68 -16.92
C ARG A 24 56.31 15.90 -16.08
N ARG A 25 55.38 16.74 -16.56
CA ARG A 25 54.06 16.97 -15.93
C ARG A 25 53.16 15.73 -15.99
N ARG A 26 53.22 14.93 -17.07
CA ARG A 26 52.48 13.66 -17.18
C ARG A 26 52.95 12.61 -16.15
N ARG A 27 54.26 12.56 -15.87
CA ARG A 27 54.81 11.64 -14.86
C ARG A 27 54.43 12.04 -13.42
N SER A 28 54.40 13.33 -13.09
CA SER A 28 53.95 13.76 -11.75
C SER A 28 52.46 13.50 -11.55
N ARG A 29 51.61 13.81 -12.54
CA ARG A 29 50.17 13.50 -12.50
C ARG A 29 49.90 12.01 -12.34
N ARG A 30 50.65 11.14 -13.04
CA ARG A 30 50.53 9.68 -12.87
C ARG A 30 50.92 9.23 -11.46
N ARG A 31 51.99 9.78 -10.86
CA ARG A 31 52.36 9.48 -9.47
C ARG A 31 51.31 9.94 -8.47
N THR A 32 50.77 11.15 -8.64
CA THR A 32 49.69 11.66 -7.79
C THR A 32 48.43 10.82 -7.92
N LEU A 33 48.04 10.43 -9.15
CA LEU A 33 46.87 9.58 -9.37
C LEU A 33 47.07 8.20 -8.76
N VAL A 34 48.24 7.58 -8.92
CA VAL A 34 48.56 6.29 -8.27
C VAL A 34 48.51 6.43 -6.74
N ALA A 35 49.10 7.48 -6.17
CA ALA A 35 49.04 7.72 -4.72
C ALA A 35 47.60 7.92 -4.23
N LEU A 36 46.77 8.64 -4.98
CA LEU A 36 45.35 8.85 -4.66
C LEU A 36 44.56 7.54 -4.77
N CYS A 37 44.81 6.71 -5.78
CA CYS A 37 44.19 5.39 -5.91
C CYS A 37 44.58 4.48 -4.74
N ILE A 38 45.85 4.45 -4.33
CA ILE A 38 46.30 3.68 -3.17
C ILE A 38 45.63 4.19 -1.88
N LEU A 39 45.60 5.51 -1.68
CA LEU A 39 44.93 6.10 -0.51
C LEU A 39 43.44 5.78 -0.48
N SER A 40 42.75 5.89 -1.62
CA SER A 40 41.33 5.53 -1.75
C SER A 40 41.11 4.04 -1.49
N PHE A 41 41.98 3.16 -1.98
CA PHE A 41 41.89 1.73 -1.72
C PHE A 41 42.06 1.42 -0.23
N LEU A 42 43.07 1.99 0.43
CA LEU A 42 43.28 1.83 1.87
C LEU A 42 42.09 2.35 2.68
N LEU A 43 41.50 3.47 2.27
CA LEU A 43 40.28 4.01 2.88
C LEU A 43 39.10 3.06 2.72
N CYS A 44 38.87 2.52 1.52
CA CYS A 44 37.80 1.54 1.28
C CYS A 44 37.98 0.28 2.14
N VAL A 45 39.20 -0.26 2.24
CA VAL A 45 39.51 -1.41 3.09
C VAL A 45 39.25 -1.09 4.56
N GLY A 46 39.68 0.08 5.04
CA GLY A 46 39.43 0.54 6.40
C GLY A 46 37.94 0.69 6.72
N ILE A 47 37.14 1.24 5.79
CA ILE A 47 35.68 1.36 5.94
C ILE A 47 35.04 -0.02 6.01
N VAL A 48 35.38 -0.94 5.10
CA VAL A 48 34.85 -2.31 5.12
C VAL A 48 35.16 -3.01 6.44
N TYR A 49 36.41 -2.91 6.91
CA TYR A 49 36.81 -3.48 8.20
C TYR A 49 36.06 -2.83 9.38
N GLY A 50 35.81 -1.52 9.31
CA GLY A 50 35.00 -0.78 10.28
C GLY A 50 33.56 -1.26 10.33
N LEU A 51 32.93 -1.51 9.17
CA LEU A 51 31.56 -2.01 9.07
C LEU A 51 31.39 -3.44 9.60
N GLN A 52 32.47 -4.22 9.67
CA GLN A 52 32.47 -5.58 10.23
C GLN A 52 32.61 -5.60 11.77
N GLN A 53 32.90 -4.45 12.41
CA GLN A 53 33.01 -4.39 13.86
C GLN A 53 31.66 -4.60 14.55
N SER A 54 31.65 -5.35 15.65
CA SER A 54 30.43 -5.62 16.43
C SER A 54 29.75 -4.34 16.95
N ALA A 55 30.50 -3.26 17.17
CA ALA A 55 29.99 -1.98 17.66
C ALA A 55 29.05 -1.24 16.67
N VAL A 56 29.03 -1.64 15.39
CA VAL A 56 28.17 -1.04 14.35
C VAL A 56 27.25 -2.06 13.68
N ARG A 57 27.21 -3.29 14.22
CA ARG A 57 26.30 -4.34 13.77
C ARG A 57 25.06 -4.35 14.66
N ILE A 58 23.91 -4.57 14.06
CA ILE A 58 22.63 -4.61 14.75
C ILE A 58 22.58 -5.89 15.59
N SER A 59 22.53 -5.75 16.92
CA SER A 59 22.41 -6.85 17.87
C SER A 59 21.06 -6.87 18.58
N HIS A 60 20.33 -5.76 18.56
CA HIS A 60 19.03 -5.63 19.23
C HIS A 60 17.96 -5.13 18.26
N ILE A 61 16.85 -5.85 18.19
CA ILE A 61 15.67 -5.46 17.43
C ILE A 61 14.56 -5.20 18.44
N LYS A 62 14.08 -3.96 18.49
CA LYS A 62 13.00 -3.56 19.39
C LYS A 62 11.71 -3.44 18.59
N ILE A 63 10.73 -4.28 18.92
CA ILE A 63 9.41 -4.24 18.30
C ILE A 63 8.47 -3.42 19.18
N LEU A 64 7.81 -2.44 18.58
CA LEU A 64 6.83 -1.58 19.23
C LEU A 64 5.44 -1.96 18.73
N GLY A 65 4.56 -2.31 19.67
CA GLY A 65 3.14 -2.52 19.40
C GLY A 65 2.76 -3.88 18.80
N ALA A 66 3.69 -4.85 18.73
CA ALA A 66 3.43 -6.14 18.10
C ALA A 66 4.24 -7.29 18.72
N ASP A 67 4.02 -8.50 18.22
CA ASP A 67 4.67 -9.73 18.68
C ASP A 67 6.16 -9.80 18.32
N GLN A 68 6.96 -10.55 19.08
CA GLN A 68 8.39 -10.71 18.84
C GLN A 68 8.71 -11.55 17.60
N SER A 69 7.74 -12.29 17.05
CA SER A 69 7.89 -13.07 15.80
C SER A 69 8.37 -12.23 14.61
N PHE A 70 8.04 -10.94 14.53
CA PHE A 70 8.55 -10.04 13.48
C PHE A 70 10.08 -9.85 13.54
N ALA A 71 10.70 -10.08 14.70
CA ALA A 71 12.15 -9.95 14.86
C ALA A 71 12.86 -11.09 14.13
N GLU A 72 12.24 -12.27 14.05
CA GLU A 72 12.79 -13.43 13.35
C GLU A 72 12.83 -13.17 11.85
N ILE A 73 11.74 -12.61 11.28
CA ILE A 73 11.69 -12.20 9.87
C ILE A 73 12.78 -11.17 9.59
N ALA A 74 12.86 -10.10 10.40
CA ALA A 74 13.88 -9.07 10.23
C ALA A 74 15.30 -9.64 10.34
N SER A 75 15.55 -10.52 11.31
CA SER A 75 16.84 -11.17 11.51
C SER A 75 17.22 -12.05 10.32
N ALA A 76 16.28 -12.81 9.78
CA ALA A 76 16.50 -13.64 8.60
C ALA A 76 16.88 -12.80 7.37
N THR A 77 16.21 -11.68 7.14
CA THR A 77 16.52 -10.77 6.03
C THR A 77 17.89 -10.09 6.18
N MET A 78 18.38 -9.92 7.41
CA MET A 78 19.71 -9.36 7.72
C MET A 78 20.85 -10.37 7.64
N GLN A 79 20.59 -11.64 7.35
CA GLN A 79 21.65 -12.64 7.20
C GLN A 79 22.42 -12.45 5.88
N GLY A 80 23.74 -12.63 5.95
CA GLY A 80 24.64 -12.58 4.81
C GLY A 80 25.26 -11.21 4.55
N ASN A 81 25.83 -11.05 3.36
CA ASN A 81 26.61 -9.87 2.97
C ASN A 81 26.19 -9.38 1.57
N TYR A 82 26.12 -8.07 1.38
CA TYR A 82 26.10 -7.46 0.06
C TYR A 82 27.43 -7.66 -0.66
N PHE A 83 27.36 -8.20 -1.88
CA PHE A 83 28.53 -8.47 -2.73
C PHE A 83 29.63 -9.30 -2.04
N GLY A 84 29.27 -10.07 -1.00
CA GLY A 84 30.20 -10.87 -0.19
C GLY A 84 31.05 -10.08 0.84
N ILE A 85 30.95 -8.74 0.88
CA ILE A 85 31.90 -7.89 1.63
C ILE A 85 31.22 -7.09 2.75
N ILE A 86 30.06 -6.48 2.46
CA ILE A 86 29.38 -5.56 3.39
C ILE A 86 28.28 -6.34 4.12
N PRO A 87 28.32 -6.46 5.46
CA PRO A 87 27.34 -7.25 6.18
C PRO A 87 25.94 -6.59 6.13
N CYS A 88 24.91 -7.40 5.91
CA CYS A 88 23.51 -6.93 5.83
C CYS A 88 22.94 -6.48 7.18
N ASP A 89 23.62 -6.78 8.29
CA ASP A 89 23.27 -6.34 9.64
C ASP A 89 24.02 -5.08 10.09
N SER A 90 24.71 -4.38 9.19
CA SER A 90 25.32 -3.09 9.53
C SER A 90 24.27 -2.01 9.75
N ILE A 91 24.38 -1.26 10.85
CA ILE A 91 23.45 -0.16 11.18
C ILE A 91 23.35 0.91 10.08
N PHE A 92 24.40 1.05 9.27
CA PHE A 92 24.45 2.02 8.18
C PHE A 92 23.76 1.50 6.90
N PHE A 93 23.81 0.20 6.62
CA PHE A 93 23.46 -0.39 5.32
C PHE A 93 22.44 -1.54 5.40
N PHE A 94 21.68 -1.66 6.49
CA PHE A 94 20.71 -2.74 6.61
C PHE A 94 19.52 -2.63 5.61
N PRO A 95 18.96 -3.76 5.14
CA PRO A 95 17.91 -3.82 4.12
C PRO A 95 16.51 -3.42 4.65
N ALA A 96 16.33 -2.19 5.11
CA ALA A 96 15.06 -1.73 5.69
C ALA A 96 13.84 -1.94 4.76
N SER A 97 14.01 -1.71 3.44
CA SER A 97 12.95 -1.90 2.46
C SER A 97 12.55 -3.36 2.30
N ARG A 98 13.53 -4.28 2.31
CA ARG A 98 13.28 -5.71 2.19
C ARG A 98 12.62 -6.26 3.45
N ILE A 99 13.09 -5.87 4.63
CA ILE A 99 12.48 -6.24 5.91
C ILE A 99 11.00 -5.82 5.92
N ARG A 100 10.70 -4.59 5.51
CA ARG A 100 9.32 -4.09 5.38
C ARG A 100 8.49 -4.96 4.43
N ALA A 101 9.02 -5.24 3.24
CA ALA A 101 8.32 -6.02 2.23
C ALA A 101 8.06 -7.46 2.68
N ASP A 102 9.06 -8.10 3.31
CA ASP A 102 8.96 -9.47 3.81
C ASP A 102 7.89 -9.57 4.92
N ILE A 103 7.86 -8.60 5.84
CA ILE A 103 6.84 -8.54 6.91
C ILE A 103 5.44 -8.36 6.32
N ILE A 104 5.23 -7.40 5.41
CA ILE A 104 3.91 -7.13 4.82
C ILE A 104 3.44 -8.31 3.95
N ALA A 105 4.36 -8.98 3.26
CA ALA A 105 4.03 -10.15 2.46
C ALA A 105 3.56 -11.34 3.32
N ALA A 106 4.22 -11.55 4.47
CA ALA A 106 3.88 -12.59 5.43
C ALA A 106 2.60 -12.29 6.22
N HIS A 107 2.32 -11.01 6.51
CA HIS A 107 1.20 -10.55 7.34
C HIS A 107 0.37 -9.48 6.62
N PRO A 108 -0.64 -9.89 5.81
CA PRO A 108 -1.46 -8.96 5.03
C PRO A 108 -2.27 -7.98 5.90
N ASP A 109 -2.56 -8.36 7.14
CA ASP A 109 -3.23 -7.57 8.16
C ASP A 109 -2.43 -6.33 8.61
N ILE A 110 -1.15 -6.23 8.25
CA ILE A 110 -0.32 -5.06 8.53
C ILE A 110 -0.47 -4.02 7.42
N ALA A 111 -0.78 -2.78 7.81
CA ALA A 111 -0.92 -1.64 6.91
C ALA A 111 0.45 -1.08 6.53
N ALA A 112 1.29 -0.87 7.54
CA ALA A 112 2.59 -0.25 7.38
C ALA A 112 3.59 -0.72 8.43
N VAL A 113 4.86 -0.77 8.03
CA VAL A 113 6.00 -1.04 8.92
C VAL A 113 6.97 0.12 8.85
N SER A 114 7.19 0.78 9.99
CA SER A 114 8.23 1.80 10.13
C SER A 114 9.46 1.18 10.77
N ILE A 115 10.63 1.46 10.20
CA ILE A 115 11.90 0.96 10.73
C ILE A 115 12.81 2.16 10.92
N SER A 116 13.27 2.34 12.15
CA SER A 116 14.13 3.44 12.54
C SER A 116 15.33 2.92 13.35
N ARG A 117 16.39 3.71 13.42
CA ARG A 117 17.57 3.39 14.24
C ARG A 117 17.29 3.86 15.67
N ASP A 118 17.57 3.00 16.64
CA ASP A 118 17.40 3.28 18.07
C ASP A 118 18.75 3.14 18.79
N GLY A 119 19.81 3.69 18.20
CA GLY A 119 21.19 3.56 18.66
C GLY A 119 22.17 3.14 17.55
N PHE A 120 23.38 2.74 17.96
CA PHE A 120 24.44 2.29 17.04
C PHE A 120 24.40 0.78 16.75
N THR A 121 23.68 0.00 17.56
CA THR A 121 23.55 -1.46 17.44
C THR A 121 22.10 -1.93 17.52
N SER A 122 21.15 -1.01 17.38
CA SER A 122 19.74 -1.26 17.62
C SER A 122 18.85 -0.59 16.57
N ILE A 123 17.83 -1.33 16.16
CA ILE A 123 16.75 -0.82 15.32
C ILE A 123 15.42 -0.97 16.06
N SER A 124 14.52 -0.02 15.84
CA SER A 124 13.14 -0.11 16.28
C SER A 124 12.22 -0.32 15.09
N ILE A 125 11.38 -1.34 15.19
CA ILE A 125 10.34 -1.69 14.21
C ILE A 125 9.00 -1.36 14.84
N THR A 126 8.24 -0.48 14.20
CA THR A 126 6.86 -0.13 14.58
C THR A 126 5.91 -0.71 13.56
N ILE A 127 4.98 -1.53 14.04
CA ILE A 127 3.94 -2.15 13.22
C ILE A 127 2.65 -1.33 13.37
N ASN A 128 2.00 -1.06 12.25
CA ASN A 128 0.67 -0.47 12.22
C ASN A 128 -0.28 -1.44 11.53
N ASP A 129 -1.23 -1.97 12.29
CA ASP A 129 -2.23 -2.90 11.78
C ASP A 129 -3.27 -2.18 10.91
N ARG A 130 -3.87 -2.91 9.97
CA ARG A 130 -5.00 -2.44 9.18
C ARG A 130 -6.25 -2.37 10.05
N VAL A 131 -7.03 -1.32 9.85
CA VAL A 131 -8.32 -1.14 10.51
C VAL A 131 -9.42 -1.70 9.61
N PRO A 132 -10.19 -2.69 10.06
CA PRO A 132 -11.30 -3.25 9.28
C PRO A 132 -12.46 -2.24 9.21
N ILE A 133 -12.81 -1.80 8.00
CA ILE A 133 -13.89 -0.81 7.81
C ILE A 133 -15.25 -1.49 7.69
N ALA A 134 -15.35 -2.53 6.88
CA ALA A 134 -16.57 -3.30 6.71
C ALA A 134 -16.20 -4.74 6.33
N ARG A 135 -17.24 -5.57 6.12
CA ARG A 135 -17.09 -6.94 5.63
C ARG A 135 -17.36 -6.96 4.13
N TRP A 136 -16.49 -7.57 3.35
CA TRP A 136 -16.73 -7.87 1.94
C TRP A 136 -17.14 -9.33 1.79
N CYS A 137 -18.19 -9.60 1.01
CA CYS A 137 -18.71 -10.94 0.81
C CYS A 137 -18.84 -11.24 -0.71
N PRO A 138 -18.44 -12.44 -1.16
CA PRO A 138 -18.28 -12.77 -2.59
C PRO A 138 -19.58 -13.10 -3.36
N SER A 139 -20.69 -13.49 -2.71
CA SER A 139 -21.94 -13.80 -3.42
C SER A 139 -23.09 -12.94 -2.93
N THR A 140 -23.83 -12.33 -3.86
CA THR A 140 -25.06 -11.59 -3.59
C THR A 140 -26.26 -12.48 -3.26
N ASP A 141 -26.15 -13.81 -3.41
CA ASP A 141 -27.28 -14.72 -3.15
C ASP A 141 -27.77 -14.61 -1.69
N SER A 142 -26.86 -14.32 -0.76
CA SER A 142 -27.19 -14.01 0.64
C SER A 142 -27.82 -12.63 0.82
N ALA A 143 -27.49 -11.63 -0.01
CA ALA A 143 -28.07 -10.29 0.05
C ALA A 143 -29.57 -10.30 -0.29
N TYR A 144 -29.96 -11.03 -1.34
CA TYR A 144 -31.36 -11.18 -1.74
C TYR A 144 -32.16 -12.04 -0.75
N SER A 145 -31.52 -13.03 -0.12
CA SER A 145 -32.17 -13.96 0.83
C SER A 145 -32.52 -13.30 2.18
N MET A 146 -31.87 -12.21 2.57
CA MET A 146 -32.23 -11.47 3.79
C MET A 146 -33.51 -10.61 3.62
N SER A 147 -33.82 -10.17 2.41
CA SER A 147 -35.04 -9.36 2.15
C SER A 147 -36.35 -10.16 2.10
N SER A 148 -36.29 -11.49 1.99
CA SER A 148 -37.46 -12.34 1.78
C SER A 148 -38.06 -12.96 3.05
N GLY A 149 -37.50 -12.67 4.24
CA GLY A 149 -38.03 -13.15 5.52
C GLY A 149 -38.04 -14.69 5.68
N GLN A 150 -37.44 -15.43 4.74
CA GLN A 150 -37.26 -16.87 4.86
C GLN A 150 -36.01 -17.14 5.71
N ALA A 151 -36.24 -17.36 7.00
CA ALA A 151 -35.26 -17.97 7.88
C ALA A 151 -34.88 -19.35 7.31
N SER A 152 -33.73 -19.44 6.65
CA SER A 152 -33.17 -20.72 6.22
C SER A 152 -32.60 -21.43 7.44
N SER A 153 -33.47 -22.08 8.20
CA SER A 153 -33.11 -23.05 9.21
C SER A 153 -32.79 -24.39 8.53
N SER A 154 -31.52 -24.69 8.29
CA SER A 154 -30.93 -26.03 8.49
C SER A 154 -29.64 -26.25 7.69
N GLN A 155 -28.66 -26.79 8.41
CA GLN A 155 -27.59 -27.68 7.94
C GLN A 155 -26.33 -27.07 7.30
N ALA A 156 -25.26 -27.12 8.10
CA ALA A 156 -23.88 -27.07 7.67
C ALA A 156 -23.58 -28.14 6.61
N SER A 157 -23.39 -27.71 5.36
CA SER A 157 -22.51 -28.37 4.38
C SER A 157 -22.25 -27.42 3.20
N SER A 158 -21.00 -26.97 3.07
CA SER A 158 -20.34 -26.47 1.85
C SER A 158 -21.08 -25.40 1.02
N GLY A 159 -21.17 -24.17 1.52
CA GLY A 159 -21.69 -23.05 0.73
C GLY A 159 -21.73 -21.69 1.43
N GLN A 160 -21.53 -21.66 2.75
CA GLN A 160 -21.37 -20.41 3.50
C GLN A 160 -20.08 -19.76 3.03
N THR A 161 -20.19 -18.77 2.15
CA THR A 161 -19.01 -18.08 1.65
C THR A 161 -18.53 -17.14 2.73
N ASP A 162 -17.36 -17.46 3.26
CA ASP A 162 -16.75 -16.66 4.31
C ASP A 162 -16.58 -15.22 3.80
N CYS A 163 -17.04 -14.26 4.61
CA CYS A 163 -16.77 -12.86 4.33
C CYS A 163 -15.35 -12.52 4.79
N TYR A 164 -14.82 -11.46 4.22
CA TYR A 164 -13.48 -10.95 4.51
C TYR A 164 -13.59 -9.54 5.07
N VAL A 165 -12.54 -9.05 5.71
CA VAL A 165 -12.41 -7.65 6.10
C VAL A 165 -11.43 -6.92 5.21
N PHE A 166 -11.73 -5.64 5.00
CA PHE A 166 -10.92 -4.74 4.20
C PHE A 166 -10.76 -3.38 4.88
N ASP A 167 -9.75 -2.63 4.45
CA ASP A 167 -9.40 -1.32 5.01
C ASP A 167 -9.99 -0.13 4.22
N ALA A 168 -9.59 1.10 4.57
CA ALA A 168 -10.02 2.32 3.90
C ALA A 168 -9.70 2.37 2.40
N GLY A 169 -8.66 1.66 1.97
CA GLY A 169 -8.27 1.60 0.57
C GLY A 169 -8.96 0.48 -0.20
N GLY A 170 -9.92 -0.23 0.41
CA GLY A 170 -10.57 -1.37 -0.22
C GLY A 170 -9.71 -2.64 -0.23
N PHE A 171 -8.57 -2.67 0.46
CA PHE A 171 -7.66 -3.83 0.43
C PHE A 171 -8.15 -4.93 1.37
N ILE A 172 -8.41 -6.12 0.84
CA ILE A 172 -8.88 -7.28 1.60
C ILE A 172 -7.68 -7.97 2.26
N PHE A 173 -7.68 -8.05 3.59
CA PHE A 173 -6.49 -8.48 4.33
C PHE A 173 -6.69 -9.66 5.28
N ALA A 174 -7.92 -10.01 5.65
CA ALA A 174 -8.18 -11.15 6.53
C ALA A 174 -9.59 -11.70 6.35
N LEU A 175 -9.80 -12.93 6.82
CA LEU A 175 -11.14 -13.52 6.97
C LEU A 175 -11.90 -12.78 8.08
N ALA A 176 -13.20 -12.54 7.89
CA ALA A 176 -14.05 -11.95 8.91
C ALA A 176 -14.45 -13.00 9.94
N ALA A 177 -13.78 -13.00 11.09
CA ALA A 177 -14.21 -13.79 12.23
C ALA A 177 -15.46 -13.17 12.90
N SER A 178 -16.26 -13.98 13.59
CA SER A 178 -17.44 -13.50 14.31
C SER A 178 -17.12 -12.44 15.37
N SER A 179 -15.90 -12.41 15.89
CA SER A 179 -15.41 -11.43 16.86
C SER A 179 -14.84 -10.15 16.24
N THR A 180 -14.65 -10.10 14.92
CA THR A 180 -14.05 -8.95 14.26
C THR A 180 -15.02 -7.77 14.29
N LYS A 181 -14.59 -6.70 14.96
CA LYS A 181 -15.28 -5.41 14.99
C LYS A 181 -14.91 -4.61 13.75
N THR A 182 -15.90 -4.12 13.03
CA THR A 182 -15.74 -3.22 11.88
C THR A 182 -16.27 -1.84 12.23
N ILE A 183 -15.84 -0.81 11.49
CA ILE A 183 -16.40 0.55 11.63
C ILE A 183 -17.87 0.58 11.19
N ASN A 184 -18.17 -0.10 10.08
CA ASN A 184 -19.50 -0.27 9.53
C ASN A 184 -19.97 -1.72 9.70
N ASN A 185 -21.21 -1.91 10.13
CA ASN A 185 -21.75 -3.24 10.45
C ASN A 185 -22.43 -3.94 9.26
N PHE A 186 -22.60 -3.26 8.12
CA PHE A 186 -23.18 -3.86 6.92
C PHE A 186 -22.17 -4.71 6.16
N ALA A 187 -22.70 -5.64 5.36
CA ALA A 187 -21.93 -6.40 4.38
C ALA A 187 -21.87 -5.66 3.03
N LEU A 188 -20.69 -5.61 2.42
CA LEU A 188 -20.45 -5.08 1.09
C LEU A 188 -20.33 -6.23 0.08
N TYR A 189 -21.10 -6.15 -0.99
CA TYR A 189 -21.01 -7.03 -2.14
C TYR A 189 -20.59 -6.18 -3.34
N ALA A 190 -19.32 -6.29 -3.71
CA ALA A 190 -18.74 -5.47 -4.76
C ALA A 190 -17.78 -6.30 -5.61
N PRO A 191 -17.63 -6.00 -6.91
CA PRO A 191 -16.59 -6.64 -7.71
C PRO A 191 -15.20 -6.31 -7.15
N LEU A 192 -14.25 -7.20 -7.42
CA LEU A 192 -12.84 -6.97 -7.12
C LEU A 192 -12.12 -6.43 -8.35
N VAL A 193 -11.02 -5.72 -8.12
CA VAL A 193 -10.13 -5.26 -9.19
C VAL A 193 -9.39 -6.47 -9.76
N GLY A 194 -9.67 -6.76 -11.04
CA GLY A 194 -9.11 -7.90 -11.76
C GLY A 194 -9.84 -9.22 -11.48
N GLU A 195 -9.54 -10.24 -12.28
CA GLU A 195 -10.07 -11.59 -12.09
C GLU A 195 -9.17 -12.34 -11.10
N THR A 196 -9.58 -12.40 -9.83
CA THR A 196 -8.88 -13.18 -8.80
C THR A 196 -9.78 -14.27 -8.23
N PRO A 197 -9.34 -15.54 -8.25
CA PRO A 197 -10.08 -16.63 -7.62
C PRO A 197 -9.98 -16.59 -6.09
N GLU A 198 -8.96 -15.90 -5.55
CA GLU A 198 -8.75 -15.74 -4.12
C GLU A 198 -8.97 -14.27 -3.71
N PRO A 199 -9.94 -13.97 -2.83
CA PRO A 199 -10.21 -12.60 -2.41
C PRO A 199 -9.12 -11.98 -1.54
N LEU A 200 -8.30 -12.80 -0.88
CA LEU A 200 -7.27 -12.30 0.03
C LEU A 200 -6.20 -11.54 -0.77
N ARG A 201 -5.81 -10.36 -0.28
CA ARG A 201 -4.92 -9.40 -0.94
C ARG A 201 -5.50 -8.75 -2.21
N ALA A 202 -6.77 -9.00 -2.53
CA ALA A 202 -7.46 -8.29 -3.59
C ALA A 202 -7.87 -6.88 -3.13
N THR A 203 -8.26 -6.05 -4.09
CA THR A 203 -8.79 -4.71 -3.81
C THR A 203 -10.23 -4.64 -4.31
N VAL A 204 -11.12 -4.08 -3.51
CA VAL A 204 -12.51 -3.80 -3.88
C VAL A 204 -12.52 -2.77 -5.03
N ALA A 205 -13.30 -3.03 -6.07
CA ALA A 205 -13.47 -2.09 -7.17
C ALA A 205 -14.17 -0.80 -6.68
N HIS A 206 -13.82 0.34 -7.28
CA HIS A 206 -14.31 1.65 -6.86
C HIS A 206 -13.99 1.99 -5.39
N ALA A 207 -12.83 1.56 -4.89
CA ALA A 207 -12.42 1.82 -3.51
C ALA A 207 -12.44 3.32 -3.14
N GLU A 208 -12.18 4.19 -4.12
CA GLU A 208 -12.17 5.64 -3.98
C GLU A 208 -13.54 6.26 -3.67
N THR A 209 -14.65 5.59 -4.03
CA THR A 209 -16.01 6.08 -3.79
C THR A 209 -16.62 5.52 -2.50
N LEU A 210 -16.00 4.51 -1.89
CA LEU A 210 -16.47 3.88 -0.65
C LEU A 210 -16.73 4.88 0.50
N PRO A 211 -15.91 5.93 0.73
CA PRO A 211 -16.21 6.88 1.80
C PRO A 211 -17.57 7.57 1.62
N GLY A 212 -17.88 8.10 0.44
CA GLY A 212 -19.15 8.76 0.16
C GLY A 212 -20.34 7.80 0.32
N MET A 213 -20.21 6.60 -0.24
CA MET A 213 -21.19 5.53 -0.13
C MET A 213 -21.45 5.13 1.33
N PHE A 214 -20.40 4.97 2.15
CA PHE A 214 -20.54 4.61 3.57
C PHE A 214 -21.12 5.75 4.40
N ASP A 215 -20.83 7.00 4.03
CA ASP A 215 -21.41 8.17 4.68
C ASP A 215 -22.93 8.20 4.43
N PHE A 216 -23.36 8.01 3.18
CA PHE A 216 -24.77 7.89 2.82
C PHE A 216 -25.47 6.74 3.53
N ALA A 217 -24.85 5.56 3.58
CA ALA A 217 -25.38 4.41 4.32
C ALA A 217 -25.64 4.71 5.81
N ARG A 218 -24.77 5.52 6.45
CA ARG A 218 -24.98 5.97 7.83
C ARG A 218 -26.05 7.05 7.93
N GLU A 219 -26.17 7.93 6.95
CA GLU A 219 -27.23 8.94 6.89
C GLU A 219 -28.62 8.31 6.76
N LEU A 220 -28.76 7.18 6.06
CA LEU A 220 -30.02 6.44 5.97
C LEU A 220 -30.55 5.97 7.32
N ALA A 221 -29.68 5.71 8.30
CA ALA A 221 -30.10 5.38 9.67
C ALA A 221 -30.92 6.52 10.31
N THR A 222 -30.72 7.79 9.90
CA THR A 222 -31.50 8.93 10.38
C THR A 222 -32.95 8.93 9.88
N PHE A 223 -33.27 8.11 8.88
CA PHE A 223 -34.61 7.84 8.39
C PHE A 223 -35.28 6.64 9.10
N GLY A 224 -34.62 6.06 10.11
CA GLY A 224 -35.19 5.09 11.04
C GLY A 224 -34.95 3.63 10.69
N SER A 225 -34.14 3.33 9.66
CA SER A 225 -33.68 1.97 9.40
C SER A 225 -32.21 1.97 8.98
N SER A 226 -31.41 1.14 9.63
CA SER A 226 -30.00 0.96 9.31
C SER A 226 -29.83 0.14 8.03
N VAL A 227 -28.70 0.32 7.36
CA VAL A 227 -28.30 -0.49 6.21
C VAL A 227 -27.78 -1.83 6.70
N ALA A 228 -28.32 -2.91 6.16
CA ALA A 228 -27.90 -4.29 6.42
C ALA A 228 -26.84 -4.76 5.40
N SER A 229 -27.02 -4.38 4.14
CA SER A 229 -26.04 -4.67 3.09
C SER A 229 -26.03 -3.64 1.97
N VAL A 230 -24.88 -3.55 1.30
CA VAL A 230 -24.63 -2.68 0.16
C VAL A 230 -24.14 -3.53 -1.00
N VAL A 231 -24.72 -3.35 -2.18
CA VAL A 231 -24.37 -4.08 -3.41
C VAL A 231 -23.98 -3.09 -4.50
N ILE A 232 -22.76 -3.20 -5.02
CA ILE A 232 -22.27 -2.38 -6.13
C ILE A 232 -22.40 -3.18 -7.43
N ARG A 233 -23.09 -2.60 -8.43
CA ARG A 233 -23.33 -3.20 -9.74
C ARG A 233 -23.00 -2.18 -10.83
N GLY A 234 -21.76 -2.20 -11.32
CA GLY A 234 -21.29 -1.18 -12.25
C GLY A 234 -21.28 0.19 -11.56
N ASP A 235 -22.05 1.13 -12.10
CA ASP A 235 -22.25 2.48 -11.57
C ASP A 235 -23.49 2.60 -10.66
N GLU A 236 -24.20 1.51 -10.38
CA GLU A 236 -25.35 1.52 -9.48
C GLU A 236 -25.02 0.91 -8.12
N VAL A 237 -25.61 1.47 -7.07
CA VAL A 237 -25.56 0.94 -5.72
C VAL A 237 -26.97 0.59 -5.27
N ASP A 238 -27.14 -0.63 -4.77
CA ASP A 238 -28.32 -1.06 -4.03
C ASP A 238 -27.99 -1.19 -2.54
N GLU A 239 -28.67 -0.43 -1.71
CA GLU A 239 -28.61 -0.56 -0.25
C GLU A 239 -29.88 -1.23 0.27
N TYR A 240 -29.69 -2.31 1.02
CA TYR A 240 -30.78 -3.06 1.63
C TYR A 240 -30.84 -2.69 3.10
N LEU A 241 -31.95 -2.08 3.50
CA LEU A 241 -32.20 -1.70 4.88
C LEU A 241 -32.67 -2.90 5.71
N GLU A 242 -32.52 -2.82 7.03
CA GLU A 242 -33.07 -3.78 7.99
C GLU A 242 -34.61 -3.89 7.87
N SER A 243 -35.28 -2.82 7.43
CA SER A 243 -36.73 -2.84 7.10
C SER A 243 -37.08 -3.63 5.83
N SER A 244 -36.07 -4.23 5.19
CA SER A 244 -36.15 -4.89 3.88
C SER A 244 -36.53 -3.96 2.73
N THR A 245 -36.38 -2.65 2.89
CA THR A 245 -36.52 -1.68 1.79
C THR A 245 -35.21 -1.64 1.01
N ARG A 246 -35.26 -1.72 -0.32
CA ARG A 246 -34.10 -1.49 -1.19
C ARG A 246 -34.02 -0.04 -1.63
N ILE A 247 -32.88 0.60 -1.50
CA ILE A 247 -32.59 1.93 -2.02
C ILE A 247 -31.59 1.80 -3.16
N THR A 248 -31.92 2.32 -4.34
CA THR A 248 -31.05 2.27 -5.51
C THR A 248 -30.62 3.69 -5.91
N TYR A 249 -29.32 3.92 -6.14
CA TYR A 249 -28.78 5.20 -6.59
C TYR A 249 -27.53 5.02 -7.46
N VAL A 250 -27.03 6.10 -8.05
CA VAL A 250 -25.79 6.09 -8.87
C VAL A 250 -24.58 6.35 -7.98
N LEU A 251 -23.58 5.48 -8.05
CA LEU A 251 -22.33 5.58 -7.30
C LEU A 251 -21.64 6.91 -7.60
N GLY A 252 -21.22 7.64 -6.56
CA GLY A 252 -20.63 8.97 -6.67
C GLY A 252 -21.65 10.13 -6.69
N HIS A 253 -22.96 9.84 -6.68
CA HIS A 253 -24.04 10.82 -6.59
C HIS A 253 -24.80 10.75 -5.26
N GLU A 254 -24.12 10.35 -4.18
CA GLU A 254 -24.72 10.13 -2.86
C GLU A 254 -25.39 11.40 -2.31
N GLN A 255 -24.79 12.57 -2.52
CA GLN A 255 -25.32 13.84 -2.04
C GLN A 255 -26.64 14.23 -2.73
N ASP A 256 -26.75 13.95 -4.03
CA ASP A 256 -27.96 14.20 -4.80
C ASP A 256 -29.07 13.23 -4.37
N ALA A 257 -28.72 11.95 -4.20
CA ALA A 257 -29.60 10.91 -3.69
C ALA A 257 -30.14 11.26 -2.29
N PHE A 258 -29.27 11.72 -1.38
CA PHE A 258 -29.67 12.19 -0.05
C PHE A 258 -30.63 13.39 -0.12
N THR A 259 -30.33 14.37 -0.97
CA THR A 259 -31.18 15.56 -1.13
C THR A 259 -32.57 15.20 -1.66
N ALA A 260 -32.64 14.27 -2.63
CA ALA A 260 -33.91 13.76 -3.15
C ALA A 260 -34.70 13.01 -2.06
N LEU A 261 -34.02 12.17 -1.26
CA LEU A 261 -34.64 11.41 -0.18
C LEU A 261 -35.20 12.32 0.93
N VAL A 262 -34.43 13.34 1.35
CA VAL A 262 -34.88 14.35 2.32
C VAL A 262 -36.12 15.08 1.79
N SER A 263 -36.12 15.47 0.52
CA SER A 263 -37.24 16.18 -0.10
C SER A 263 -38.52 15.34 -0.14
N ALA A 264 -38.40 14.02 -0.29
CA ALA A 264 -39.53 13.10 -0.35
C ALA A 264 -39.90 12.48 1.01
N ARG A 265 -39.20 12.83 2.11
CA ARG A 265 -39.38 12.26 3.46
C ARG A 265 -40.81 12.35 3.98
N ALA A 266 -41.54 13.42 3.66
CA ALA A 266 -42.93 13.58 4.12
C ALA A 266 -43.90 12.54 3.53
N ASN A 267 -43.54 11.90 2.41
CA ASN A 267 -44.40 10.99 1.66
C ASN A 267 -44.00 9.51 1.83
N MET A 268 -42.99 9.21 2.65
CA MET A 268 -42.45 7.87 2.81
C MET A 268 -41.92 7.62 4.22
N ASN A 269 -41.84 6.35 4.60
CA ASN A 269 -41.22 5.91 5.85
C ASN A 269 -40.33 4.71 5.55
N LEU A 270 -39.03 4.84 5.80
CA LEU A 270 -38.07 3.76 5.56
C LEU A 270 -38.03 2.73 6.71
N ALA A 271 -38.62 3.05 7.87
CA ALA A 271 -38.55 2.23 9.07
C ALA A 271 -39.68 1.21 9.21
N ASP A 272 -40.86 1.49 8.65
CA ASP A 272 -42.06 0.66 8.87
C ASP A 272 -42.16 -0.58 7.97
N GLY A 273 -41.19 -0.76 7.06
CA GLY A 273 -41.16 -1.89 6.14
C GLY A 273 -42.27 -1.86 5.07
N SER A 274 -43.02 -0.76 4.94
CA SER A 274 -44.11 -0.61 3.96
C SER A 274 -43.62 -0.47 2.51
N LEU A 275 -42.34 -0.18 2.32
CA LEU A 275 -41.72 0.01 1.01
C LEU A 275 -41.00 -1.26 0.55
N ASP A 276 -41.16 -1.55 -0.74
CA ASP A 276 -40.42 -2.57 -1.46
C ASP A 276 -39.09 -1.97 -1.93
N TYR A 277 -39.15 -0.84 -2.65
CA TYR A 277 -37.96 -0.09 -3.04
C TYR A 277 -38.18 1.42 -3.14
N VAL A 278 -37.07 2.14 -3.10
CA VAL A 278 -36.90 3.56 -3.46
C VAL A 278 -35.78 3.65 -4.50
N ASP A 279 -36.04 4.30 -5.63
CA ASP A 279 -35.08 4.49 -6.71
C ASP A 279 -34.81 5.99 -6.89
N LEU A 280 -33.54 6.34 -6.67
CA LEU A 280 -33.00 7.69 -6.60
C LEU A 280 -32.06 8.00 -7.78
N ARG A 281 -32.01 7.13 -8.81
CA ARG A 281 -31.09 7.29 -9.95
C ARG A 281 -31.43 8.46 -10.89
N PHE A 282 -32.56 9.13 -10.68
CA PHE A 282 -33.09 10.12 -11.62
C PHE A 282 -33.09 11.52 -11.00
N ASP A 283 -32.47 12.47 -11.69
CA ASP A 283 -32.36 13.86 -11.23
C ASP A 283 -33.72 14.46 -10.84
N GLY A 284 -33.80 14.86 -9.57
CA GLY A 284 -34.97 15.52 -8.99
C GLY A 284 -36.22 14.64 -8.89
N LYS A 285 -36.11 13.32 -9.09
CA LYS A 285 -37.25 12.39 -9.02
C LYS A 285 -36.96 11.25 -8.06
N VAL A 286 -37.99 10.87 -7.30
CA VAL A 286 -37.96 9.71 -6.41
C VAL A 286 -39.07 8.77 -6.85
N TYR A 287 -38.70 7.56 -7.24
CA TYR A 287 -39.64 6.49 -7.55
C TYR A 287 -39.72 5.54 -6.37
N LEU A 288 -40.93 5.20 -5.93
CA LEU A 288 -41.14 4.27 -4.82
C LEU A 288 -42.20 3.25 -5.16
N LYS A 289 -42.05 2.05 -4.59
CA LYS A 289 -43.05 0.98 -4.63
C LYS A 289 -43.36 0.53 -3.23
N ARG A 290 -44.64 0.44 -2.88
CA ARG A 290 -45.12 -0.09 -1.60
C ARG A 290 -45.32 -1.60 -1.70
N LYS A 291 -45.09 -2.32 -0.61
CA LYS A 291 -45.50 -3.72 -0.47
C LYS A 291 -47.04 -3.79 -0.49
N LYS A 292 -47.58 -4.85 -1.07
CA LYS A 292 -49.02 -5.11 -1.10
C LYS A 292 -49.50 -5.67 0.22
#